data_AF-A0A3M1XXM1-F1
#
_entry.id   AF-A0A3M1XXM1-F1
#
_cell.length_a   1.000
_cell.length_b   1.000
_cell.length_c   1.000
_cell.angle_alpha   90.00
_cell.angle_beta   90.00
_cell.angle_gamma   90.00
#
_symmetry.space_group_name_H-M   'P 1'
#
loop_
_entity.id
_entity.type
_entity.pdbx_description
1 polymer ?
#
loop_
_entity_poly.entity_id
_entity_poly.type
_entity_poly.pdbx_seq_one_letter_code
_entity_poly.pdbx_strand_id
1 'polypeptide(L)'
;MLSLILAGGSNRRYPILKPFIEIEGQRIIDRQLKLLTPLFDDILLSTNLPEVYFSLGLRMVGDIGRSCGPLSGILSGLLASEEEKLFVLA
;
A
#
# COMPACT_ATOMS: atom_id res chain seq x y z
N MET A 1 6.03 -1.95 -15.22
CA MET A 1 5.98 -2.92 -14.10
C MET A 1 5.43 -2.24 -12.86
N LEU A 2 4.38 -2.81 -12.27
CA LEU A 2 3.64 -2.24 -11.15
C LEU A 2 4.04 -2.86 -9.81
N SER A 3 4.16 -2.02 -8.77
CA SER A 3 4.24 -2.46 -7.39
C SER A 3 2.98 -2.12 -6.59
N LEU A 4 2.65 -2.94 -5.60
CA LEU A 4 1.54 -2.77 -4.66
C LEU A 4 2.09 -2.69 -3.23
N ILE A 5 1.84 -1.57 -2.56
CA ILE A 5 2.09 -1.43 -1.11
C ILE A 5 0.81 -1.77 -0.34
N LEU A 6 0.88 -2.73 0.58
CA LEU A 6 -0.22 -3.07 1.48
C LEU A 6 -0.20 -2.16 2.71
N ALA A 7 -0.94 -1.05 2.65
CA ALA A 7 -1.04 -0.06 3.73
C ALA A 7 -2.34 -0.17 4.56
N GLY A 8 -3.18 -1.16 4.25
CA GLY A 8 -4.40 -1.48 4.98
C GLY A 8 -4.21 -2.38 6.20
N GLY A 9 -5.29 -2.60 6.94
CA GLY A 9 -5.35 -3.50 8.08
C GLY A 9 -6.03 -2.89 9.29
N SER A 10 -6.39 -3.74 10.25
CA SER A 10 -7.18 -3.34 11.44
C SER A 10 -6.33 -2.82 12.60
N ASN A 11 -5.01 -2.63 12.43
CA ASN A 11 -4.10 -2.08 13.45
C ASN A 11 -4.27 -2.67 14.87
N ARG A 12 -4.64 -3.95 14.96
CA ARG A 12 -5.04 -4.58 16.24
C ARG A 12 -3.94 -4.64 17.30
N ARG A 13 -2.67 -4.64 16.87
CA ARG A 13 -1.50 -4.76 17.76
C ARG A 13 -0.85 -3.42 18.10
N TYR A 14 -0.96 -2.44 17.22
CA TYR A 14 -0.37 -1.11 17.39
C TYR A 14 -1.41 -0.08 16.93
N PRO A 15 -1.81 0.87 17.78
CA PRO A 15 -2.88 1.83 17.48
C PRO A 15 -2.50 2.90 16.45
N ILE A 16 -1.27 2.85 15.94
CA ILE A 16 -0.75 3.75 14.90
C ILE A 16 -0.80 3.01 13.57
N LEU A 17 -1.22 3.72 12.51
CA LEU A 17 -1.09 3.23 11.15
C LEU A 17 0.38 2.95 10.85
N LYS A 18 0.73 1.67 10.71
CA LYS A 18 2.12 1.21 10.51
C LYS A 18 2.89 2.02 9.45
N PRO A 19 2.31 2.39 8.30
CA PRO A 19 3.07 3.12 7.28
C PRO A 19 3.58 4.49 7.76
N PHE A 20 2.95 5.09 8.77
CA PHE A 20 3.35 6.36 9.38
C PHE A 20 4.27 6.21 10.61
N ILE A 21 4.59 4.99 11.02
CA ILE A 21 5.60 4.79 12.07
C ILE A 21 6.92 5.33 11.55
N GLU A 22 7.57 6.18 12.34
CA GLU A 22 8.90 6.69 12.05
C GLU A 22 9.96 5.79 12.68
N ILE A 23 10.94 5.42 11.87
CA ILE A 23 12.17 4.79 12.33
C ILE A 23 13.28 5.74 11.91
N GLU A 24 14.13 6.14 12.86
CA GLU A 24 15.23 7.08 12.64
C GLU A 24 14.79 8.37 11.89
N GLY A 25 13.62 8.90 12.26
CA GLY A 25 13.08 10.15 11.68
C GLY A 25 12.51 10.03 10.27
N GLN A 26 12.31 8.82 9.75
CA GLN A 26 11.67 8.60 8.46
C GLN A 26 10.51 7.60 8.56
N ARG A 27 9.37 7.96 7.98
CA ARG A 27 8.19 7.09 7.96
C ARG A 27 8.47 5.83 7.14
N ILE A 28 7.90 4.69 7.56
CA ILE A 28 8.03 3.42 6.83
C ILE A 28 7.58 3.57 5.38
N ILE A 29 6.47 4.27 5.12
CA ILE A 29 5.99 4.47 3.74
C ILE A 29 6.96 5.28 2.89
N ASP A 30 7.59 6.32 3.44
CA ASP A 30 8.57 7.13 2.70
C ASP A 30 9.80 6.29 2.32
N ARG A 31 10.19 5.34 3.19
CA ARG A 31 11.27 4.38 2.90
C ARG A 31 10.89 3.41 1.79
N GLN A 32 9.68 2.87 1.84
CA GLN A 32 9.14 1.98 0.80
C GLN A 32 9.08 2.70 -0.54
N LEU A 33 8.56 3.92 -0.59
CA LEU A 33 8.50 4.71 -1.81
C LEU A 33 9.89 5.01 -2.37
N LYS A 34 10.83 5.46 -1.52
CA LYS A 34 12.22 5.69 -1.94
C LYS A 34 12.87 4.45 -2.57
N LEU A 35 12.53 3.25 -2.07
CA LEU A 35 13.06 1.99 -2.60
C LEU A 35 12.36 1.57 -3.91
N LEU A 36 11.05 1.76 -4.02
CA LEU A 36 10.25 1.30 -5.15
C LEU A 36 10.28 2.25 -6.36
N THR A 37 10.31 3.57 -6.15
CA THR A 37 10.30 4.57 -7.23
C THR A 37 11.35 4.36 -8.33
N PRO A 38 12.62 3.99 -8.03
CA PRO A 38 13.60 3.73 -9.10
C PRO A 38 13.46 2.34 -9.76
N LEU A 39 12.63 1.44 -9.23
CA LEU A 39 12.50 0.06 -9.67
C LEU A 39 11.20 -0.23 -10.45
N PHE A 40 10.19 0.61 -10.29
CA PHE A 40 8.86 0.41 -10.84
C PHE A 40 8.35 1.69 -11.51
N ASP A 41 7.67 1.53 -12.65
CA ASP A 41 7.08 2.66 -13.38
C ASP A 41 5.87 3.25 -12.64
N ASP A 42 5.22 2.42 -11.82
CA ASP A 42 4.03 2.80 -11.08
C ASP A 42 3.95 2.09 -9.71
N ILE A 43 3.32 2.76 -8.76
CA ILE A 43 3.17 2.31 -7.38
C ILE A 43 1.70 2.50 -6.98
N LEU A 44 1.01 1.40 -6.76
CA LEU A 44 -0.36 1.36 -6.25
C LEU A 44 -0.35 1.16 -4.74
N LEU A 45 -1.18 1.92 -4.03
CA LEU A 45 -1.35 1.79 -2.60
C LEU A 45 -2.66 1.10 -2.27
N SER A 46 -2.60 -0.07 -1.62
CA SER A 46 -3.79 -0.73 -1.07
C SER A 46 -4.14 -0.13 0.30
N THR A 47 -5.30 0.54 0.37
CA THR A 47 -5.79 1.16 1.61
C THR A 47 -7.31 1.35 1.58
N ASN A 48 -7.96 1.17 2.73
CA ASN A 48 -9.37 1.50 2.94
C ASN A 48 -9.55 2.88 3.62
N LEU A 49 -8.46 3.64 3.78
CA LEU A 49 -8.42 4.97 4.40
C LEU A 49 -7.72 5.98 3.46
N PRO A 50 -8.21 6.20 2.23
CA PRO A 50 -7.52 7.01 1.22
C PRO A 50 -7.24 8.45 1.68
N GLU A 51 -8.10 9.02 2.51
CA GLU A 51 -7.94 10.35 3.09
C GLU A 51 -6.65 10.51 3.90
N VAL A 52 -6.18 9.44 4.54
CA VAL A 52 -4.94 9.48 5.34
C VAL A 52 -3.71 9.53 4.44
N TYR A 53 -3.80 8.95 3.24
CA TYR A 53 -2.67 8.81 2.31
C TYR A 53 -2.73 9.79 1.13
N PHE A 54 -3.75 10.65 1.08
CA PHE A 54 -3.98 11.59 -0.02
C PHE A 54 -2.75 12.45 -0.34
N SER A 55 -1.99 12.86 0.68
CA SER A 55 -0.78 13.68 0.52
C SER A 55 0.38 12.97 -0.18
N LEU A 56 0.34 11.64 -0.32
CA LEU A 56 1.36 10.88 -1.05
C LEU A 56 1.23 11.00 -2.57
N GLY A 57 0.07 11.44 -3.08
CA GLY A 57 -0.18 11.58 -4.52
C GLY A 57 -0.17 10.25 -5.30
N LEU A 58 -0.30 9.12 -4.61
CA LEU A 58 -0.28 7.78 -5.21
C LEU A 58 -1.68 7.39 -5.71
N ARG A 59 -1.72 6.53 -6.73
CA ARG A 59 -2.94 5.78 -7.04
C ARG A 59 -3.28 4.88 -5.85
N MET A 60 -4.55 4.81 -5.50
CA MET A 60 -5.04 4.06 -4.34
C MET A 60 -6.15 3.10 -4.73
N VAL A 61 -6.14 1.91 -4.13
CA VAL A 61 -7.20 0.90 -4.29
C VAL A 61 -7.66 0.41 -2.91
N GLY A 62 -8.98 0.32 -2.73
CA GLY A 62 -9.59 -0.28 -1.55
C GLY A 62 -9.88 -1.77 -1.73
N ASP A 63 -10.12 -2.47 -0.64
CA ASP A 63 -10.54 -3.87 -0.67
C ASP A 63 -11.87 -4.03 -1.42
N ILE A 64 -11.93 -4.98 -2.34
CA ILE A 64 -13.17 -5.40 -2.99
C ILE A 64 -13.96 -6.29 -2.01
N GLY A 65 -15.10 -5.78 -1.56
CA GLY A 65 -15.98 -6.49 -0.63
C GLY A 65 -15.47 -6.49 0.81
N ARG A 66 -15.57 -7.63 1.50
CA ARG A 66 -15.18 -7.73 2.90
C ARG A 66 -13.66 -7.87 3.03
N SER A 67 -13.05 -6.96 3.79
CA SER A 67 -11.64 -7.05 4.15
C SER A 67 -11.34 -8.33 4.94
N CYS A 68 -10.42 -9.13 4.42
CA CYS A 68 -10.05 -10.46 4.95
C CYS A 68 -8.52 -10.59 5.10
N GLY A 69 -7.84 -9.49 5.43
CA GLY A 69 -6.38 -9.46 5.60
C GLY A 69 -5.64 -9.21 4.28
N PRO A 70 -4.34 -9.57 4.19
CA PRO A 70 -3.50 -9.17 3.05
C PRO A 70 -4.01 -9.65 1.68
N LEU A 71 -4.68 -10.81 1.63
CA LEU A 71 -5.19 -11.38 0.37
C LEU A 71 -6.29 -10.52 -0.27
N SER A 72 -7.12 -9.81 0.50
CA SER A 72 -8.12 -8.91 -0.09
C SER A 72 -7.44 -7.72 -0.77
N GLY A 73 -6.37 -7.18 -0.18
CA GLY A 73 -5.59 -6.10 -0.76
C GLY A 73 -4.87 -6.55 -2.05
N ILE A 74 -4.27 -7.75 -2.04
CA ILE A 74 -3.63 -8.33 -3.23
C ILE A 74 -4.66 -8.56 -4.35
N LEU A 75 -5.80 -9.16 -4.04
CA LEU A 75 -6.88 -9.37 -5.03
C LEU A 75 -7.33 -8.05 -5.65
N SER A 76 -7.52 -7.02 -4.83
CA SER A 76 -7.96 -5.70 -5.29
C SER A 76 -6.90 -5.01 -6.15
N GLY A 77 -5.62 -5.15 -5.77
CA GLY A 77 -4.50 -4.65 -6.57
C GLY A 77 -4.36 -5.38 -7.92
N LEU A 78 -4.57 -6.69 -7.96
CA LEU A 78 -4.57 -7.47 -9.20
C LEU A 78 -5.74 -7.05 -10.12
N LEU A 79 -6.93 -6.83 -9.57
CA LEU A 79 -8.11 -6.42 -10.35
C LEU A 79 -8.04 -4.96 -10.84
N ALA A 80 -7.30 -4.10 -10.15
CA ALA A 80 -7.05 -2.71 -10.57
C ALA A 80 -5.85 -2.56 -11.52
N SER A 81 -5.13 -3.65 -11.78
CA SER A 81 -3.94 -3.68 -12.62
C SER A 81 -4.24 -4.32 -13.97
N GLU A 82 -3.61 -3.80 -15.03
CA GLU A 82 -3.61 -4.43 -16.36
C GLU A 82 -2.37 -5.32 -16.59
N GLU A 83 -1.43 -5.32 -15.63
CA GLU A 83 -0.19 -6.10 -15.69
C GLU A 83 -0.41 -7.57 -15.34
N GLU A 84 0.31 -8.48 -16.02
CA GLU A 84 0.28 -9.93 -15.74
C GLU A 84 0.83 -10.28 -14.35
N LYS A 85 1.73 -9.44 -13.82
CA LYS A 85 2.44 -9.68 -12.56
C LYS A 85 2.42 -8.43 -11.69
N LEU A 86 2.28 -8.65 -10.38
CA LEU A 86 2.27 -7.59 -9.39
C LEU A 86 3.32 -7.87 -8.31
N PHE A 87 4.23 -6.91 -8.09
CA PHE A 87 5.17 -6.98 -6.98
C PHE A 87 4.50 -6.45 -5.71
N VAL A 88 4.45 -7.25 -4.64
CA VAL A 88 3.73 -6.89 -3.41
C VAL A 88 4.73 -6.63 -2.28
N LEU A 89 4.56 -5.51 -1.57
CA LEU A 89 5.32 -5.11 -0.38
C LEU A 89 4.36 -4.81 0.78
N ALA A 90 4.69 -5.23 2.00
CA ALA A 90 3.84 -5.10 3.20
C ALA A 90 4.65 -4.76 4.45
#